data_AF-A0AAU9XGV2-F1
#
_entry.id   AF-A0AAU9XGV2-F1
#
_cell.length_a   1.000
_cell.length_b   1.000
_cell.length_c   1.000
_cell.angle_alpha   90.00
_cell.angle_beta   90.00
_cell.angle_gamma   90.00
#
_symmetry.space_group_name_H-M   'P 1'
#
loop_
_entity.id
_entity.type
_entity.pdbx_description
1 polymer ?
#
loop_
_entity_poly.entity_id
_entity_poly.type
_entity_poly.pdbx_seq_one_letter_code
_entity_poly.pdbx_strand_id
1 'polypeptide(L)'
;MDLVRDAVDSIYSRYCDNFSVSPRKSLEISSFVVIRGEELLCYFLGENSWCTLRKIPSEYGKLQHLFPCKGDLYSTARPKSVIVSYNPHTNSWTRLTNIGEDTYLLKIYVGNDESYALLSDVCTSCIDSHIRSLENDLCDRAHSTFISKYKPEPQSWQKILSLHLFYHFVRRDFCIVASEHFIYFIGGLVCVNMLKKYLSDVDRYDLSKHQWKKVADIRIAKRRAI
;
A
#
# COMPACT_ATOMS: atom_id res chain seq x y z
N MET A 1 -32.50 32.35 -23.63
CA MET A 1 -31.08 32.15 -23.98
C MET A 1 -30.45 31.41 -22.83
N ASP A 2 -30.22 30.10 -22.93
CA ASP A 2 -29.41 29.36 -21.95
C ASP A 2 -28.76 28.09 -22.56
N LEU A 3 -28.45 28.14 -23.86
CA LEU A 3 -27.79 27.05 -24.59
C LEU A 3 -26.37 26.72 -24.07
N VAL A 4 -25.75 27.63 -23.33
CA VAL A 4 -24.42 27.43 -22.73
C VAL A 4 -24.53 26.72 -21.39
N ARG A 5 -25.59 26.97 -20.62
CA ARG A 5 -25.81 26.37 -19.31
C ARG A 5 -26.20 24.89 -19.46
N ASP A 6 -27.05 24.57 -20.44
CA ASP A 6 -27.42 23.19 -20.78
C ASP A 6 -26.24 22.38 -21.36
N ALA A 7 -25.31 23.04 -22.07
CA ALA A 7 -24.11 22.39 -22.59
C ALA A 7 -23.09 22.08 -21.48
N VAL A 8 -22.96 22.94 -20.48
CA VAL A 8 -22.09 22.73 -19.32
C VAL A 8 -22.66 21.63 -18.41
N ASP A 9 -23.97 21.65 -18.13
CA ASP A 9 -24.62 20.61 -17.33
C ASP A 9 -24.63 19.23 -18.03
N SER A 10 -24.64 19.21 -19.38
CA SER A 10 -24.46 17.99 -20.17
C SER A 10 -23.02 17.45 -20.16
N ILE A 11 -22.01 18.29 -19.94
CA ILE A 11 -20.61 17.82 -19.86
C ILE A 11 -20.39 17.19 -18.49
N TYR A 12 -20.86 17.82 -17.41
CA TYR A 12 -20.64 17.34 -16.04
C TYR A 12 -21.43 16.08 -15.67
N SER A 13 -22.63 15.87 -16.23
CA SER A 13 -23.42 14.66 -15.99
C SER A 13 -22.89 13.39 -16.69
N ARG A 14 -22.04 13.53 -17.72
CA ARG A 14 -21.53 12.38 -18.49
C ARG A 14 -20.31 11.68 -17.88
N TYR A 15 -19.55 12.34 -17.00
CA TYR A 15 -18.25 11.81 -16.54
C TYR A 15 -18.32 10.85 -15.34
N CYS A 16 -19.43 10.83 -14.59
CA CYS A 16 -19.54 9.99 -13.38
C CYS A 16 -20.42 8.75 -13.53
N ASP A 17 -21.33 8.72 -14.51
CA ASP A 17 -22.36 7.67 -14.58
C ASP A 17 -22.20 6.67 -15.74
N ASN A 18 -21.26 6.85 -16.68
CA ASN A 18 -21.11 5.92 -17.81
C ASN A 18 -19.66 5.73 -18.28
N PHE A 19 -18.89 4.86 -17.61
CA PHE A 19 -17.77 4.20 -18.28
C PHE A 19 -18.29 3.02 -19.12
N SER A 20 -18.96 3.31 -20.25
CA SER A 20 -19.21 2.32 -21.31
C SER A 20 -18.08 2.30 -22.35
N VAL A 21 -16.82 2.44 -21.89
CA VAL A 21 -15.65 2.41 -22.78
C VAL A 21 -15.12 0.99 -22.82
N SER A 22 -15.02 0.43 -24.03
CA SER A 22 -14.52 -0.93 -24.28
C SER A 22 -13.16 -1.17 -23.57
N PRO A 23 -12.87 -2.40 -23.12
CA PRO A 23 -11.81 -2.72 -22.13
C PRO A 23 -10.37 -2.37 -22.52
N ARG A 24 -10.12 -1.85 -23.73
CA ARG A 24 -8.77 -1.59 -24.26
C ARG A 24 -8.28 -0.14 -24.10
N LYS A 25 -9.13 0.83 -23.76
CA LYS A 25 -8.74 2.25 -23.61
C LYS A 25 -8.60 2.76 -22.17
N SER A 26 -9.02 1.99 -21.17
CA SER A 26 -8.81 2.33 -19.74
C SER A 26 -7.34 2.20 -19.30
N LEU A 27 -6.44 1.79 -20.21
CA LEU A 27 -5.01 1.59 -19.98
C LEU A 27 -4.13 2.81 -20.26
N GLU A 28 -4.66 3.92 -20.80
CA GLU A 28 -3.82 5.05 -21.27
C GLU A 28 -3.85 6.32 -20.41
N ILE A 29 -4.76 6.42 -19.44
CA ILE A 29 -4.89 7.65 -18.64
C ILE A 29 -4.15 7.48 -17.31
N SER A 30 -2.97 8.09 -17.21
CA SER A 30 -2.26 8.21 -15.94
C SER A 30 -2.95 9.26 -15.07
N SER A 31 -3.40 8.85 -13.88
CA SER A 31 -4.02 9.73 -12.89
C SER A 31 -3.40 9.54 -11.51
N PHE A 32 -3.50 10.57 -10.68
CA PHE A 32 -3.12 10.49 -9.26
C PHE A 32 -4.38 10.37 -8.41
N VAL A 33 -4.40 9.41 -7.50
CA VAL A 33 -5.49 9.28 -6.52
C VAL A 33 -4.96 9.55 -5.13
N VAL A 34 -5.66 10.42 -4.40
CA VAL A 34 -5.25 10.91 -3.08
C VAL A 34 -6.41 10.80 -2.09
N ILE A 35 -6.11 10.43 -0.85
CA ILE A 35 -7.08 10.50 0.25
C ILE A 35 -6.95 11.85 0.94
N ARG A 36 -8.06 12.57 1.09
CA ARG A 36 -8.17 13.79 1.89
C ARG A 36 -9.31 13.62 2.91
N GLY A 37 -8.95 13.22 4.13
CA GLY A 37 -9.96 12.92 5.15
C GLY A 37 -10.81 11.72 4.74
N GLU A 38 -12.10 11.95 4.52
CA GLU A 38 -13.08 10.93 4.05
C GLU A 38 -13.31 10.97 2.53
N GLU A 39 -12.61 11.88 1.84
CA GLU A 39 -12.72 12.07 0.41
C GLU A 39 -11.61 11.33 -0.33
N LEU A 40 -11.99 10.71 -1.45
CA LEU A 40 -11.08 10.15 -2.42
C LEU A 40 -11.07 11.09 -3.63
N LEU A 41 -9.92 11.66 -3.96
CA LEU A 41 -9.76 12.64 -5.04
C LEU A 41 -8.90 12.03 -6.14
N CYS A 42 -9.32 12.21 -7.39
CA CYS A 42 -8.55 11.82 -8.57
C CYS A 42 -8.13 13.07 -9.34
N TYR A 43 -6.87 13.12 -9.73
CA TYR A 43 -6.32 14.18 -10.57
C TYR A 43 -5.91 13.60 -11.92
N PHE A 44 -6.47 14.18 -12.98
CA PHE A 44 -6.16 13.80 -14.35
C PHE A 44 -5.09 14.72 -14.93
N LEU A 45 -3.99 14.13 -15.39
CA LEU A 45 -2.84 14.87 -15.88
C LEU A 45 -3.11 15.60 -17.19
N GLY A 46 -3.86 15.00 -18.11
CA GLY A 46 -4.16 15.60 -19.43
C GLY A 46 -5.01 16.86 -19.31
N GLU A 47 -5.96 16.83 -18.38
CA GLU A 47 -6.98 17.86 -18.19
C GLU A 47 -6.59 18.87 -17.09
N ASN A 48 -5.53 18.61 -16.33
CA ASN A 48 -5.09 19.43 -15.18
C ASN A 48 -6.26 19.76 -14.23
N SER A 49 -7.03 18.73 -13.88
CA SER A 49 -8.26 18.90 -13.11
C SER A 49 -8.43 17.81 -12.05
N TRP A 50 -9.16 18.18 -10.99
CA TRP A 50 -9.53 17.28 -9.90
C TRP A 50 -10.97 16.83 -10.06
N CYS A 51 -11.24 15.55 -9.76
CA CYS A 51 -12.57 15.04 -9.54
C CYS A 51 -12.66 14.33 -8.19
N THR A 52 -13.83 14.41 -7.57
CA THR A 52 -14.12 13.67 -6.34
C THR A 52 -14.71 12.32 -6.69
N LEU A 53 -14.05 11.26 -6.25
CA LEU A 53 -14.51 9.88 -6.35
C LEU A 53 -15.48 9.54 -5.21
N ARG A 54 -16.01 8.32 -5.19
CA ARG A 54 -16.94 7.90 -4.13
C ARG A 54 -16.32 8.05 -2.74
N LYS A 55 -17.10 8.64 -1.84
CA LYS A 55 -16.74 8.82 -0.42
C LYS A 55 -16.33 7.50 0.21
N ILE A 56 -15.37 7.58 1.11
CA ILE A 56 -14.92 6.43 1.91
C ILE A 56 -16.07 6.08 2.87
N PRO A 57 -16.56 4.83 2.88
CA PRO A 57 -17.57 4.39 3.84
C PRO A 57 -17.09 4.56 5.27
N SER A 58 -17.91 5.17 6.13
CA SER A 58 -17.52 5.54 7.50
C SER A 58 -17.23 4.33 8.38
N GLU A 59 -17.79 3.15 8.05
CA GLU A 59 -17.50 1.89 8.73
C GLU A 59 -16.04 1.43 8.61
N TYR A 60 -15.29 1.95 7.63
CA TYR A 60 -13.87 1.66 7.46
C TYR A 60 -12.99 2.58 8.32
N GLY A 61 -13.54 3.64 8.89
CA GLY A 61 -12.77 4.61 9.66
C GLY A 61 -11.65 5.25 8.83
N LYS A 62 -10.49 5.44 9.44
CA LYS A 62 -9.37 6.15 8.80
C LYS A 62 -8.53 5.19 7.94
N LEU A 63 -8.55 5.44 6.65
CA LEU A 63 -7.62 4.82 5.70
C LEU A 63 -6.19 5.34 5.90
N GLN A 64 -5.18 4.49 5.71
CA GLN A 64 -3.78 4.87 5.90
C GLN A 64 -3.02 5.15 4.60
N HIS A 65 -2.99 4.18 3.69
CA HIS A 65 -2.14 4.21 2.49
C HIS A 65 -2.92 3.62 1.32
N LEU A 66 -2.94 4.32 0.18
CA LEU A 66 -3.46 3.79 -1.08
C LEU A 66 -2.35 3.15 -1.89
N PHE A 67 -2.67 2.02 -2.51
CA PHE A 67 -1.76 1.30 -3.39
C PHE A 67 -2.51 0.84 -4.64
N PRO A 68 -2.06 1.21 -5.85
CA PRO A 68 -2.64 0.69 -7.08
C PRO A 68 -2.15 -0.72 -7.34
N CYS A 69 -3.04 -1.65 -7.67
CA CYS A 69 -2.70 -3.02 -8.09
C CYS A 69 -3.76 -3.52 -9.08
N LYS A 70 -3.33 -3.89 -10.29
CA LYS A 70 -4.18 -4.46 -11.35
C LYS A 70 -5.46 -3.66 -11.65
N GLY A 71 -5.36 -2.33 -11.59
CA GLY A 71 -6.49 -1.42 -11.86
C GLY A 71 -7.35 -1.06 -10.64
N ASP A 72 -7.20 -1.78 -9.53
CA ASP A 72 -7.85 -1.46 -8.26
C ASP A 72 -6.92 -0.67 -7.33
N LEU A 73 -7.50 0.06 -6.38
CA LEU A 73 -6.78 0.73 -5.30
C LEU A 73 -7.02 0.00 -3.99
N TYR A 74 -5.97 -0.36 -3.27
CA TYR A 74 -6.07 -1.05 -1.98
C TYR A 74 -5.66 -0.12 -0.85
N SER A 75 -6.33 -0.25 0.30
CA SER A 75 -5.96 0.46 1.53
C SER A 75 -6.22 -0.39 2.77
N THR A 76 -5.57 -0.01 3.86
CA THR A 76 -5.85 -0.51 5.20
C THR A 76 -6.67 0.50 5.99
N ALA A 77 -7.63 -0.02 6.74
CA ALA A 77 -8.57 0.71 7.57
C ALA A 77 -8.26 0.47 9.06
N ARG A 78 -8.09 1.55 9.84
CA ARG A 78 -8.00 1.49 11.31
C ARG A 78 -9.37 1.71 11.96
N PRO A 79 -9.66 1.05 13.10
CA PRO A 79 -8.76 0.24 13.95
C PRO A 79 -8.75 -1.27 13.66
N LYS A 80 -9.66 -1.78 12.82
CA LYS A 80 -9.90 -3.22 12.64
C LYS A 80 -8.97 -3.91 11.63
N SER A 81 -7.94 -3.22 11.15
CA SER A 81 -6.95 -3.73 10.16
C SER A 81 -7.57 -4.42 8.97
N VAL A 82 -8.69 -3.87 8.51
CA VAL A 82 -9.42 -4.39 7.36
C VAL A 82 -8.71 -3.92 6.11
N ILE A 83 -8.57 -4.82 5.13
CA ILE A 83 -8.26 -4.40 3.76
C ILE A 83 -9.54 -4.03 3.04
N VAL A 84 -9.51 -2.86 2.44
CA VAL A 84 -10.52 -2.39 1.52
C VAL A 84 -9.88 -2.20 0.15
N SER A 85 -10.59 -2.61 -0.89
CA SER A 85 -10.30 -2.24 -2.27
C SER A 85 -11.32 -1.21 -2.75
N TYR A 86 -10.88 -0.32 -3.61
CA TYR A 86 -11.70 0.60 -4.36
C TYR A 86 -11.45 0.31 -5.83
N ASN A 87 -12.50 -0.06 -6.55
CA ASN A 87 -12.45 -0.25 -7.99
C ASN A 87 -12.84 1.07 -8.67
N PRO A 88 -11.91 1.74 -9.38
CA PRO A 88 -12.20 3.02 -10.05
C PRO A 88 -13.19 2.88 -11.21
N HIS A 89 -13.29 1.69 -11.82
CA HIS A 89 -14.17 1.46 -12.97
C HIS A 89 -15.64 1.35 -12.55
N THR A 90 -15.93 0.61 -11.48
CA THR A 90 -17.28 0.48 -10.91
C THR A 90 -17.58 1.54 -9.84
N ASN A 91 -16.60 2.41 -9.53
CA ASN A 91 -16.66 3.42 -8.49
C ASN A 91 -17.19 2.85 -7.16
N SER A 92 -16.66 1.71 -6.74
CA SER A 92 -17.18 0.95 -5.59
C SER A 92 -16.09 0.49 -4.65
N TRP A 93 -16.39 0.57 -3.36
CA TRP A 93 -15.58 -0.03 -2.31
C TRP A 93 -15.97 -1.48 -2.07
N THR A 94 -14.99 -2.33 -1.82
CA THR A 94 -15.17 -3.72 -1.43
C THR A 94 -14.28 -4.01 -0.24
N ARG A 95 -14.85 -4.65 0.78
CA ARG A 95 -14.06 -5.20 1.88
C ARG A 95 -13.50 -6.54 1.45
N LEU A 96 -12.19 -6.71 1.48
CA LEU A 96 -11.59 -8.01 1.23
C LEU A 96 -11.66 -8.85 2.49
N THR A 97 -12.17 -10.07 2.35
CA THR A 97 -11.98 -11.15 3.31
C THR A 97 -10.59 -11.76 3.10
N ASN A 98 -9.95 -12.24 4.16
CA ASN A 98 -8.68 -12.99 4.15
C ASN A 98 -7.37 -12.20 4.16
N ILE A 99 -7.17 -11.41 5.21
CA ILE A 99 -5.92 -11.56 5.96
C ILE A 99 -6.34 -12.02 7.35
N GLY A 100 -5.66 -13.02 7.93
CA GLY A 100 -6.05 -13.64 9.21
C GLY A 100 -6.41 -12.59 10.27
N GLU A 101 -7.34 -12.93 11.17
CA GLU A 101 -7.98 -11.96 12.10
C GLU A 101 -6.99 -11.07 12.86
N ASP A 102 -5.78 -11.57 13.12
CA ASP A 102 -4.70 -10.88 13.82
C ASP A 102 -3.55 -10.39 12.90
N THR A 103 -3.75 -10.32 11.58
CA THR A 103 -2.70 -9.91 10.64
C THR A 103 -2.94 -8.53 10.05
N TYR A 104 -1.90 -7.71 10.11
CA TYR A 104 -1.87 -6.31 9.76
C TYR A 104 -1.08 -6.12 8.48
N LEU A 105 -1.71 -5.51 7.49
CA LEU A 105 -1.01 -5.03 6.30
C LEU A 105 -0.27 -3.72 6.64
N LEU A 106 1.05 -3.77 6.63
CA LEU A 106 1.91 -2.61 6.89
C LEU A 106 2.13 -1.80 5.61
N LYS A 107 2.41 -2.48 4.50
CA LYS A 107 2.71 -1.83 3.22
C LYS A 107 2.52 -2.77 2.04
N ILE A 108 1.98 -2.27 0.93
CA ILE A 108 1.98 -2.97 -0.36
C ILE A 108 3.09 -2.37 -1.24
N TYR A 109 3.76 -3.24 -1.98
CA TYR A 109 4.78 -2.95 -2.96
C TYR A 109 4.34 -3.54 -4.28
N VAL A 110 4.12 -2.68 -5.26
CA VAL A 110 3.63 -3.08 -6.58
C VAL A 110 4.78 -2.96 -7.56
N GLY A 111 5.18 -4.09 -8.12
CA GLY A 111 5.99 -4.17 -9.33
C GLY A 111 5.11 -4.25 -10.57
N ASN A 112 5.73 -4.39 -11.75
CA ASN A 112 5.01 -4.37 -13.02
C ASN A 112 3.92 -5.47 -13.13
N ASP A 113 4.24 -6.71 -12.74
CA ASP A 113 3.31 -7.85 -12.83
C ASP A 113 2.97 -8.48 -11.48
N GLU A 114 3.70 -8.10 -10.43
CA GLU A 114 3.68 -8.76 -9.13
C GLU A 114 3.42 -7.75 -8.01
N SER A 115 2.59 -8.14 -7.05
CA SER A 115 2.29 -7.32 -5.88
C SER A 115 2.66 -8.08 -4.62
N TYR A 116 3.37 -7.40 -3.73
CA TYR A 116 3.86 -7.93 -2.48
C TYR A 116 3.33 -7.09 -1.32
N ALA A 117 2.97 -7.75 -0.23
CA ALA A 117 2.54 -7.12 0.99
C ALA A 117 3.53 -7.46 2.09
N LEU A 118 3.98 -6.43 2.81
CA LEU A 118 4.57 -6.60 4.12
C LEU A 118 3.44 -6.66 5.15
N LEU A 119 3.37 -7.80 5.82
CA LEU A 119 2.35 -8.16 6.80
C LEU A 119 2.99 -8.41 8.16
N SER A 120 2.18 -8.30 9.21
CA SER A 120 2.62 -8.56 10.57
C SER A 120 1.48 -9.12 11.40
N ASP A 121 1.76 -10.06 12.28
CA ASP A 121 0.81 -10.58 13.28
C ASP A 121 0.93 -9.85 14.63
N VAL A 122 1.42 -8.60 14.62
CA VAL A 122 1.63 -7.79 15.82
C VAL A 122 0.30 -7.38 16.44
N CYS A 123 0.18 -7.50 17.77
CA CYS A 123 -1.02 -7.12 18.49
C CYS A 123 -1.39 -5.62 18.32
N THR A 124 -2.67 -5.23 18.34
CA THR A 124 -3.08 -3.82 18.10
C THR A 124 -2.40 -2.83 19.06
N SER A 125 -2.30 -3.18 20.35
CA SER A 125 -1.64 -2.33 21.35
C SER A 125 -0.13 -2.19 21.10
N CYS A 126 0.48 -3.24 20.53
CA CYS A 126 1.88 -3.30 20.17
C CYS A 126 2.18 -2.47 18.90
N ILE A 127 1.23 -2.33 17.97
CA ILE A 127 1.39 -1.45 16.81
C ILE A 127 1.45 0.01 17.23
N ASP A 128 0.58 0.40 18.16
CA ASP A 128 0.49 1.77 18.66
C ASP A 128 1.71 2.15 19.52
N SER A 129 2.29 1.23 20.29
CA SER A 129 3.59 1.42 20.96
C SER A 129 4.75 1.45 19.97
N HIS A 130 4.71 0.58 18.95
CA HIS A 130 5.74 0.48 17.91
C HIS A 130 5.86 1.78 17.10
N ILE A 131 4.74 2.39 16.69
CA ILE A 131 4.72 3.69 16.00
C ILE A 131 5.31 4.80 16.89
N ARG A 132 5.08 4.73 18.21
CA ARG A 132 5.54 5.73 19.19
C ARG A 132 6.98 5.55 19.64
N SER A 133 7.69 4.52 19.15
CA SER A 133 9.11 4.28 19.47
C SER A 133 9.37 4.07 20.98
N LEU A 134 8.43 3.46 21.70
CA LEU A 134 8.62 3.13 23.11
C LEU A 134 9.31 1.75 23.20
N GLU A 135 10.48 1.69 23.82
CA GLU A 135 11.39 0.52 23.88
C GLU A 135 10.86 -0.67 24.72
N ASN A 136 9.63 -0.60 25.25
CA ASN A 136 9.09 -1.63 26.14
C ASN A 136 7.87 -2.30 25.50
N ASP A 137 8.11 -3.27 24.63
CA ASP A 137 7.08 -4.22 24.22
C ASP A 137 6.83 -5.20 25.38
N LEU A 138 5.87 -4.87 26.24
CA LEU A 138 5.34 -5.72 27.33
C LEU A 138 4.45 -6.86 26.81
N CYS A 139 4.62 -7.29 25.55
CA CYS A 139 3.76 -8.31 24.96
C CYS A 139 4.40 -9.68 25.05
N ASP A 140 3.74 -10.60 25.75
CA ASP A 140 4.17 -12.00 25.86
C ASP A 140 3.95 -12.80 24.56
N ARG A 141 3.31 -12.20 23.53
CA ARG A 141 3.10 -12.87 22.24
C ARG A 141 4.33 -12.71 21.35
N ALA A 142 4.73 -13.82 20.73
CA ALA A 142 5.71 -13.80 19.66
C ALA A 142 5.10 -13.09 18.44
N HIS A 143 5.60 -11.89 18.15
CA HIS A 143 5.29 -11.19 16.92
C HIS A 143 6.15 -11.69 15.76
N SER A 144 5.72 -11.45 14.54
CA SER A 144 6.40 -11.79 13.32
C SER A 144 6.02 -10.80 12.23
N THR A 145 6.93 -10.66 11.28
CA THR A 145 6.67 -9.91 10.04
C THR A 145 6.93 -10.86 8.89
N PHE A 146 6.19 -10.72 7.81
CA PHE A 146 6.34 -11.59 6.67
C PHE A 146 5.94 -10.88 5.39
N ILE A 147 6.53 -11.33 4.29
CA ILE A 147 6.15 -10.90 2.95
C ILE A 147 5.19 -11.94 2.38
N SER A 148 4.07 -11.44 1.86
CA SER A 148 3.15 -12.23 1.05
C SER A 148 3.09 -11.71 -0.37
N LYS A 149 2.91 -12.61 -1.32
CA LYS A 149 2.64 -12.30 -2.74
C LYS A 149 1.14 -12.37 -2.99
N TYR A 150 0.60 -11.41 -3.72
CA TYR A 150 -0.80 -11.40 -4.11
C TYR A 150 -1.05 -12.44 -5.21
N LYS A 151 -2.07 -13.28 -5.00
CA LYS A 151 -2.63 -14.20 -5.99
C LYS A 151 -3.97 -13.65 -6.48
N PRO A 152 -4.06 -13.22 -7.76
CA PRO A 152 -5.30 -12.70 -8.34
C PRO A 152 -6.44 -13.71 -8.31
N GLU A 153 -6.13 -15.00 -8.44
CA GLU A 153 -7.09 -16.09 -8.33
C GLU A 153 -6.52 -17.04 -7.26
N PRO A 154 -7.12 -17.11 -6.05
CA PRO A 154 -8.47 -16.71 -5.66
C PRO A 154 -8.57 -15.34 -4.93
N GLN A 155 -7.89 -14.30 -5.40
CA GLN A 155 -7.80 -12.97 -4.75
C GLN A 155 -7.27 -13.03 -3.30
N SER A 156 -6.19 -13.77 -3.08
CA SER A 156 -5.64 -14.01 -1.75
C SER A 156 -4.16 -13.64 -1.65
N TRP A 157 -3.69 -13.46 -0.42
CA TRP A 157 -2.28 -13.24 -0.14
C TRP A 157 -1.61 -14.56 0.26
N GLN A 158 -0.60 -14.99 -0.47
CA GLN A 158 0.21 -16.15 -0.10
C GLN A 158 1.49 -15.70 0.60
N LYS A 159 1.71 -16.18 1.83
CA LYS A 159 2.98 -15.99 2.55
C LYS A 159 4.13 -16.66 1.78
N ILE A 160 5.19 -15.90 1.50
CA ILE A 160 6.38 -16.39 0.79
C ILE A 160 7.66 -16.29 1.61
N LEU A 161 7.73 -15.38 2.57
CA LEU A 161 8.92 -15.14 3.37
C LEU A 161 8.54 -14.74 4.79
N SER A 162 8.94 -15.53 5.78
CA SER A 162 8.95 -15.11 7.18
C SER A 162 10.20 -14.28 7.43
N LEU A 163 10.02 -13.06 7.91
CA LEU A 163 11.10 -12.20 8.38
C LEU A 163 11.20 -12.38 9.90
N HIS A 164 12.28 -13.02 10.35
CA HIS A 164 12.55 -13.09 11.79
C HIS A 164 12.64 -11.67 12.34
N LEU A 165 11.90 -11.44 13.44
CA LEU A 165 11.68 -10.19 14.16
C LEU A 165 12.84 -9.19 14.07
N PHE A 166 14.08 -9.65 14.21
CA PHE A 166 15.27 -8.81 14.25
C PHE A 166 15.42 -7.81 13.09
N TYR A 167 14.96 -8.14 11.87
CA TYR A 167 15.15 -7.27 10.71
C TYR A 167 14.21 -6.04 10.71
N HIS A 168 13.01 -6.15 11.29
CA HIS A 168 12.00 -5.08 11.32
C HIS A 168 12.00 -4.25 12.61
N PHE A 169 12.42 -4.83 13.74
CA PHE A 169 12.54 -4.06 14.98
C PHE A 169 13.71 -3.07 14.92
N VAL A 170 14.77 -3.45 14.22
CA VAL A 170 15.95 -2.59 14.04
C VAL A 170 15.75 -1.63 12.87
N ARG A 171 15.28 -2.09 11.70
CA ARG A 171 15.20 -1.28 10.48
C ARG A 171 13.75 -0.96 10.08
N ARG A 172 13.36 0.31 10.20
CA ARG A 172 12.04 0.86 9.88
C ARG A 172 12.05 1.67 8.58
N ASP A 173 10.87 1.97 8.04
CA ASP A 173 10.67 2.89 6.90
C ASP A 173 11.53 2.56 5.64
N PHE A 174 11.90 1.31 5.41
CA PHE A 174 12.64 0.90 4.21
C PHE A 174 11.71 0.73 3.00
N CYS A 175 12.31 0.64 1.81
CA CYS A 175 11.61 0.33 0.57
C CYS A 175 11.82 -1.13 0.17
N ILE A 176 10.77 -1.77 -0.35
CA ILE A 176 10.87 -3.10 -0.95
C ILE A 176 10.64 -2.94 -2.45
N VAL A 177 11.54 -3.54 -3.22
CA VAL A 177 11.40 -3.66 -4.67
C VAL A 177 11.52 -5.13 -4.99
N ALA A 178 10.52 -5.70 -5.65
CA ALA A 178 10.52 -7.11 -6.01
C ALA A 178 10.73 -7.29 -7.51
N SER A 179 11.32 -8.42 -7.84
CA SER A 179 11.52 -8.97 -9.18
C SER A 179 11.23 -10.47 -9.12
N GLU A 180 11.06 -11.11 -10.27
CA GLU A 180 10.69 -12.53 -10.38
C GLU A 180 11.55 -13.46 -9.49
N HIS A 181 12.83 -13.15 -9.36
CA HIS A 181 13.80 -13.98 -8.63
C HIS A 181 14.29 -13.35 -7.32
N PHE A 182 14.15 -12.04 -7.13
CA PHE A 182 14.76 -11.32 -6.01
C PHE A 182 13.84 -10.29 -5.37
N ILE A 183 13.94 -10.17 -4.05
CA ILE A 183 13.35 -9.07 -3.27
C ILE A 183 14.47 -8.19 -2.71
N TYR A 184 14.42 -6.90 -2.98
CA TYR A 184 15.39 -5.90 -2.51
C TYR A 184 14.80 -5.09 -1.36
N PHE A 185 15.62 -4.83 -0.35
CA PHE A 185 15.31 -4.06 0.85
C PHE A 185 16.26 -2.87 0.91
N ILE A 186 15.73 -1.67 0.67
CA ILE A 186 16.52 -0.48 0.35
C ILE A 186 16.33 0.61 1.42
N GLY A 187 17.44 1.10 1.97
CA GLY A 187 17.49 2.20 2.92
C GLY A 187 16.67 1.98 4.19
N GLY A 188 16.17 3.03 4.82
CA GLY A 188 15.38 2.94 6.06
C GLY A 188 16.05 3.63 7.23
N LEU A 189 15.58 3.31 8.43
CA LEU A 189 15.95 3.98 9.66
C LEU A 189 16.17 2.95 10.77
N VAL A 190 17.28 3.09 11.49
CA VAL A 190 17.53 2.37 12.74
C VAL A 190 17.53 3.35 13.89
N CYS A 191 16.93 2.97 15.02
CA CYS A 191 17.08 3.67 16.29
C CYS A 191 18.09 2.92 17.16
N VAL A 192 19.23 3.53 17.46
CA VAL A 192 20.24 2.97 18.37
C VAL A 192 20.43 3.98 19.50
N ASN A 193 20.18 3.58 20.75
CA ASN A 193 20.30 4.45 21.92
C ASN A 193 19.57 5.79 21.74
N MET A 194 18.30 5.76 21.32
CA MET A 194 17.48 6.95 20.99
C MET A 194 17.97 7.82 19.82
N LEU A 195 19.10 7.48 19.18
CA LEU A 195 19.60 8.16 17.99
C LEU A 195 19.08 7.51 16.72
N LYS A 196 18.58 8.34 15.81
CA LYS A 196 18.05 7.95 14.50
C LYS A 196 19.18 7.91 13.47
N LYS A 197 19.51 6.72 12.96
CA LYS A 197 20.48 6.51 11.89
C LYS A 197 19.77 6.10 10.61
N TYR A 198 19.91 6.91 9.56
CA TYR A 198 19.45 6.56 8.23
C TYR A 198 20.40 5.54 7.60
N LEU A 199 19.85 4.58 6.86
CA LEU A 199 20.63 3.55 6.19
C LEU A 199 20.73 3.84 4.69
N SER A 200 21.92 3.59 4.14
CA SER A 200 22.18 3.42 2.72
C SER A 200 22.15 1.95 2.29
N ASP A 201 21.93 1.05 3.24
CA ASP A 201 22.06 -0.38 3.03
C ASP A 201 21.06 -0.92 2.00
N VAL A 202 21.52 -1.83 1.14
CA VAL A 202 20.64 -2.62 0.29
C VAL A 202 20.88 -4.11 0.51
N ASP A 203 19.83 -4.83 0.88
CA ASP A 203 19.86 -6.27 1.02
C ASP A 203 18.96 -6.91 -0.04
N ARG A 204 19.39 -8.07 -0.55
CA ARG A 204 18.67 -8.83 -1.56
C ARG A 204 18.38 -10.22 -1.04
N TYR A 205 17.12 -10.63 -1.12
CA TYR A 205 16.67 -11.99 -0.86
C TYR A 205 16.46 -12.73 -2.18
N ASP A 206 17.10 -13.89 -2.33
CA ASP A 206 16.94 -14.81 -3.47
C ASP A 206 15.77 -15.77 -3.19
N LEU A 207 14.72 -15.69 -4.01
CA LEU A 207 13.51 -16.48 -3.85
C LEU A 207 13.72 -17.97 -4.16
N SER A 208 14.65 -18.30 -5.06
CA SER A 208 14.93 -19.68 -5.47
C SER A 208 15.84 -20.38 -4.47
N LYS A 209 16.83 -19.66 -3.93
CA LYS A 209 17.83 -20.22 -3.00
C LYS A 209 17.48 -20.03 -1.53
N HIS A 210 16.45 -19.22 -1.23
CA HIS A 210 16.06 -18.83 0.12
C HIS A 210 17.21 -18.19 0.92
N GLN A 211 18.04 -17.37 0.26
CA GLN A 211 19.26 -16.82 0.85
C GLN A 211 19.31 -15.29 0.77
N TRP A 212 19.89 -14.69 1.80
CA TRP A 212 20.18 -13.26 1.86
C TRP A 212 21.56 -12.94 1.28
N LYS A 213 21.66 -11.83 0.58
CA LYS A 213 22.91 -11.25 0.10
C LYS A 213 22.90 -9.74 0.28
N LYS A 214 23.92 -9.22 0.94
CA LYS A 214 24.23 -7.79 0.96
C LYS A 214 24.67 -7.36 -0.44
N VAL A 215 24.06 -6.31 -0.98
CA VAL A 215 24.45 -5.74 -2.29
C VAL A 215 24.94 -4.31 -2.12
N ALA A 216 25.33 -3.68 -3.23
CA ALA A 216 25.85 -2.32 -3.21
C ALA A 216 24.85 -1.33 -2.59
N ASP A 217 25.37 -0.45 -1.73
CA ASP A 217 24.60 0.55 -1.03
C ASP A 217 24.11 1.67 -1.95
N ILE A 218 23.01 2.34 -1.57
CA ILE A 218 22.58 3.57 -2.23
C ILE A 218 23.50 4.73 -1.83
N ARG A 219 23.71 5.69 -2.74
CA ARG A 219 24.63 6.82 -2.50
C ARG A 219 24.26 7.69 -1.30
N ILE A 220 22.98 7.81 -1.00
CA ILE A 220 22.47 8.67 0.07
C ILE A 220 21.60 7.82 0.98
N ALA A 221 21.96 7.74 2.26
CA ALA A 221 21.14 7.12 3.27
C ALA A 221 19.80 7.84 3.40
N LYS A 222 18.69 7.12 3.21
CA LYS A 222 17.35 7.70 3.28
C LYS A 222 16.32 6.68 3.72
N ARG A 223 15.27 7.16 4.39
CA ARG A 223 14.06 6.40 4.67
C ARG A 223 12.98 6.75 3.65
N ARG A 224 12.03 5.84 3.41
CA ARG A 224 10.96 5.98 2.41
C ARG A 224 11.52 6.29 1.02
N ALA A 225 12.55 5.53 0.64
CA ALA A 225 13.19 5.60 -0.66
C ALA A 225 12.21 5.19 -1.77
N ILE A 226 11.43 6.13 -2.28
CA ILE A 226 10.71 6.06 -3.56
C ILE A 226 11.05 7.37 -4.27
#